data_AF-A0AAV3Q439-F1
#
_entry.id   AF-A0AAV3Q439-F1
#
_cell.length_a   1.000
_cell.length_b   1.000
_cell.length_c   1.000
_cell.angle_alpha   90.00
_cell.angle_beta   90.00
_cell.angle_gamma   90.00
#
_symmetry.space_group_name_H-M   'P 1'
#
loop_
_entity.id
_entity.type
_entity.pdbx_description
1 polymer ?
#
loop_
_entity_poly.entity_id
_entity_poly.type
_entity_poly.pdbx_seq_one_letter_code
_entity_poly.pdbx_strand_id
1 'polypeptide(L)'
;MVMNYSVCFLKFIVLVLLFALVSVSFCLKECTNTPTKLSSHTFRHHLLSSNNETLKNEMFSHYHVTPTDESAWMNLVPKKMLKEDDAYSWKMMYQKIKNKGAGRGFLKEVSLHDVRIDKNSIYGNAQQTNLEYLLMLDVDRLVWSFRKMSGLKTPGEPYGGWEAPDQELRGHFVRHYLSASAQMWASSHND
;
A
#
# COMPACT_ATOMS: atom_id res chain seq x y z
N MET A 1 53.83 -22.87 36.53
CA MET A 1 53.22 -23.22 35.22
C MET A 1 51.71 -23.51 35.31
N VAL A 2 50.98 -22.94 36.28
CA VAL A 2 49.57 -23.29 36.57
C VAL A 2 48.59 -22.11 36.33
N MET A 3 49.07 -20.86 36.33
CA MET A 3 48.22 -19.66 36.18
C MET A 3 47.67 -19.43 34.76
N ASN A 4 48.37 -19.86 33.70
CA ASN A 4 47.96 -19.58 32.33
C ASN A 4 46.76 -20.44 31.87
N TYR A 5 46.58 -21.64 32.44
CA TYR A 5 45.47 -22.52 32.11
C TYR A 5 44.14 -22.02 32.69
N SER A 6 44.16 -21.43 33.89
CA SER A 6 42.95 -20.90 34.54
C SER A 6 42.37 -19.69 33.79
N VAL A 7 43.24 -18.80 33.30
CA VAL A 7 42.82 -17.62 32.51
C VAL A 7 42.31 -18.03 31.12
N CYS A 8 42.93 -19.03 30.48
CA CYS A 8 42.43 -19.59 29.21
C CYS A 8 41.07 -20.28 29.38
N PHE A 9 40.89 -21.05 30.46
CA PHE A 9 39.64 -21.74 30.75
C PHE A 9 38.50 -20.75 31.04
N LEU A 10 38.77 -19.68 31.79
CA LEU A 10 37.79 -18.64 32.07
C LEU A 10 37.40 -17.88 30.78
N LYS A 11 38.36 -17.57 29.91
CA LYS A 11 38.08 -16.96 28.60
C LYS A 11 37.24 -17.86 27.70
N PHE A 12 37.49 -19.16 27.71
CA PHE A 12 36.70 -20.14 26.96
C PHE A 12 35.24 -20.21 27.46
N ILE A 13 35.04 -20.23 28.78
CA ILE A 13 33.69 -20.20 29.38
C ILE A 13 32.96 -18.91 29.00
N VAL A 14 33.62 -17.75 29.10
CA VAL A 14 33.02 -16.46 28.71
C VAL A 14 32.66 -16.45 27.22
N LEU A 15 33.51 -17.01 26.36
CA LEU A 15 33.24 -17.12 24.92
C LEU A 15 32.04 -18.02 24.63
N VAL A 16 31.93 -19.16 25.32
CA VAL A 16 30.79 -20.09 25.18
C VAL A 16 29.50 -19.46 25.68
N LEU A 17 29.54 -18.75 26.80
CA LEU A 17 28.39 -18.02 27.33
C LEU A 17 27.95 -16.88 26.41
N LEU A 18 28.89 -16.13 25.82
CA LEU A 18 28.60 -15.13 24.80
C LEU A 18 27.98 -15.76 23.55
N PHE A 19 28.49 -16.90 23.09
CA PHE A 19 27.93 -17.61 21.94
C PHE A 19 26.51 -18.14 22.22
N ALA A 20 26.26 -18.62 23.43
CA ALA A 20 24.93 -19.07 23.87
C ALA A 20 23.94 -17.90 24.01
N LEU A 21 24.38 -16.73 24.48
CA LEU A 21 23.53 -15.53 24.56
C LEU A 21 23.20 -14.96 23.18
N VAL A 22 24.15 -15.07 22.22
CA VAL A 22 23.93 -14.65 20.84
C VAL A 22 22.97 -15.60 20.12
N SER A 23 23.09 -16.92 20.31
CA SER A 23 22.21 -17.89 19.64
C SER A 23 20.75 -17.84 20.12
N VAL A 24 20.50 -17.52 21.39
CA VAL A 24 19.13 -17.34 21.92
C VAL A 24 18.45 -16.09 21.34
N SER A 25 19.21 -15.08 20.92
CA SER A 25 18.64 -13.87 20.28
C SER A 25 18.23 -14.08 18.82
N PHE A 26 18.62 -15.18 18.18
CA PHE A 26 18.22 -15.50 16.79
C PHE A 26 16.92 -16.30 16.70
N CYS A 27 16.37 -16.78 17.81
CA CYS A 27 15.05 -17.41 17.83
C CYS A 27 14.03 -16.42 18.41
N LEU A 28 13.03 -16.12 17.56
CA LEU A 28 11.71 -15.55 17.90
C LEU A 28 11.57 -14.02 17.77
N LYS A 29 11.63 -13.56 16.53
CA LYS A 29 10.47 -12.85 15.96
C LYS A 29 9.80 -13.78 14.96
N GLU A 30 9.03 -14.75 15.46
CA GLU A 30 7.98 -15.31 14.62
C GLU A 30 6.92 -14.23 14.46
N CYS A 31 6.79 -13.72 13.23
CA CYS A 31 5.69 -12.86 12.88
C CYS A 31 4.40 -13.65 13.13
N THR A 32 3.63 -13.26 14.14
CA THR A 32 2.29 -13.80 14.46
C THR A 32 1.25 -13.54 13.37
N ASN A 33 1.64 -12.90 12.27
CA ASN A 33 0.82 -12.77 11.07
C ASN A 33 1.00 -14.03 10.23
N THR A 34 0.38 -15.15 10.60
CA THR A 34 0.19 -16.25 9.64
C THR A 34 -0.75 -15.72 8.56
N PRO A 35 -0.29 -15.52 7.31
CA PRO A 35 -1.16 -15.05 6.25
C PRO A 35 -2.26 -16.10 6.03
N THR A 36 -3.52 -15.71 6.27
CA THR A 36 -4.67 -16.57 5.98
C THR A 36 -4.70 -16.88 4.48
N LYS A 37 -5.30 -18.00 4.05
CA LYS A 37 -5.46 -18.27 2.61
C LYS A 37 -6.14 -17.10 1.88
N LEU A 38 -7.06 -16.39 2.55
CA LEU A 38 -7.68 -15.18 2.03
C LEU A 38 -6.74 -13.96 1.93
N SER A 39 -5.69 -13.88 2.73
CA SER A 39 -4.68 -12.82 2.58
C SER A 39 -3.86 -12.97 1.30
N SER A 40 -3.83 -14.18 0.72
CA SER A 40 -3.37 -14.36 -0.65
C SER A 40 -4.41 -13.76 -1.59
N HIS A 41 -4.00 -12.65 -2.17
CA HIS A 41 -4.59 -12.01 -3.32
C HIS A 41 -5.05 -13.04 -4.36
N THR A 42 -4.14 -13.92 -4.82
CA THR A 42 -4.42 -14.87 -5.90
C THR A 42 -5.52 -15.86 -5.56
N PHE A 43 -5.50 -16.37 -4.32
CA PHE A 43 -6.55 -17.25 -3.82
C PHE A 43 -7.89 -16.51 -3.75
N ARG A 44 -7.88 -15.25 -3.33
CA ARG A 44 -9.06 -14.37 -3.30
C ARG A 44 -9.66 -14.16 -4.67
N HIS A 45 -8.83 -13.86 -5.68
CA HIS A 45 -9.29 -13.69 -7.05
C HIS A 45 -9.95 -14.97 -7.55
N HIS A 46 -9.29 -16.11 -7.39
CA HIS A 46 -9.80 -17.42 -7.80
C HIS A 46 -11.11 -17.78 -7.08
N LEU A 47 -11.20 -17.50 -5.78
CA LEU A 47 -12.40 -17.70 -4.98
C LEU A 47 -13.55 -16.83 -5.50
N LEU A 48 -13.32 -15.54 -5.74
CA LEU A 48 -14.33 -14.59 -6.22
C LEU A 48 -14.79 -14.90 -7.66
N SER A 49 -13.88 -15.34 -8.52
CA SER A 49 -14.19 -15.74 -9.91
C SER A 49 -14.85 -17.11 -10.02
N SER A 50 -14.84 -17.92 -8.95
CA SER A 50 -15.50 -19.24 -8.96
C SER A 50 -17.03 -19.12 -8.89
N ASN A 51 -17.75 -20.12 -9.40
CA ASN A 51 -19.22 -20.20 -9.32
C ASN A 51 -19.73 -20.89 -8.03
N ASN A 52 -18.83 -21.23 -7.10
CA ASN A 52 -19.19 -21.99 -5.89
C ASN A 52 -19.51 -21.05 -4.72
N GLU A 53 -20.80 -20.77 -4.50
CA GLU A 53 -21.23 -19.84 -3.44
C GLU A 53 -21.00 -20.38 -2.03
N THR A 54 -21.13 -21.69 -1.82
CA THR A 54 -20.91 -22.32 -0.51
C THR A 54 -19.49 -22.09 -0.02
N LEU A 55 -18.51 -22.31 -0.90
CA LEU A 55 -17.10 -22.07 -0.60
C LEU A 55 -16.81 -20.58 -0.34
N LYS A 56 -17.45 -19.67 -1.09
CA LYS A 56 -17.33 -18.22 -0.82
C LYS A 56 -17.84 -17.90 0.58
N ASN A 57 -19.02 -18.37 0.93
CA ASN A 57 -19.65 -18.08 2.22
C ASN A 57 -18.84 -18.65 3.39
N GLU A 58 -18.32 -19.88 3.26
CA GLU A 58 -17.44 -20.50 4.26
C GLU A 58 -16.12 -19.74 4.43
N MET A 59 -15.52 -19.29 3.33
CA MET A 59 -14.23 -18.60 3.37
C MET A 59 -14.35 -17.15 3.86
N PHE A 60 -15.48 -16.47 3.60
CA PHE A 60 -15.72 -15.10 4.06
C PHE A 60 -16.34 -15.01 5.46
N SER A 61 -17.01 -16.06 5.97
CA SER A 61 -17.61 -16.08 7.32
C SER A 61 -16.58 -15.88 8.44
N HIS A 62 -15.37 -16.39 8.23
CA HIS A 62 -14.25 -16.28 9.18
C HIS A 62 -13.30 -15.11 8.88
N TYR A 63 -13.58 -14.32 7.85
CA TYR A 63 -12.71 -13.22 7.47
C TYR A 63 -13.14 -11.91 8.13
N HIS A 64 -12.54 -11.61 9.28
CA HIS A 64 -12.55 -10.25 9.79
C HIS A 64 -11.62 -9.41 8.90
N VAL A 65 -12.20 -8.54 8.07
CA VAL A 65 -11.45 -7.50 7.35
C VAL A 65 -10.55 -6.83 8.37
N THR A 66 -9.25 -6.68 8.07
CA THR A 66 -8.37 -5.86 8.91
C THR A 66 -9.12 -4.56 9.15
N PRO A 67 -9.42 -4.23 10.43
CA PRO A 67 -10.17 -3.02 10.72
C PRO A 67 -9.46 -1.89 9.98
N THR A 68 -10.18 -1.07 9.21
CA THR A 68 -9.61 0.20 8.77
C THR A 68 -8.99 0.85 10.02
N ASP A 69 -7.87 1.55 9.90
CA ASP A 69 -7.19 2.16 11.04
C ASP A 69 -8.21 2.79 12.01
N GLU A 70 -9.23 3.45 11.45
CA GLU A 70 -10.41 3.98 12.14
C GLU A 70 -11.18 2.97 13.04
N SER A 71 -11.49 1.75 12.60
CA SER A 71 -12.16 0.73 13.43
C SER A 71 -11.22 0.01 14.41
N ALA A 72 -9.91 -0.05 14.14
CA ALA A 72 -8.93 -0.54 15.13
C ALA A 72 -8.85 0.43 16.33
N TRP A 73 -8.85 1.75 16.06
CA TRP A 73 -8.79 2.78 17.11
C TRP A 73 -10.10 2.93 17.89
N MET A 74 -11.27 2.74 17.26
CA MET A 74 -12.56 2.74 17.97
C MET A 74 -12.65 1.61 19.02
N ASN A 75 -11.94 0.49 18.80
CA ASN A 75 -11.91 -0.63 19.75
C ASN A 75 -11.01 -0.38 20.97
N LEU A 76 -10.12 0.61 20.91
CA LEU A 76 -9.28 1.04 22.05
C LEU A 76 -10.01 1.98 23.00
N VAL A 77 -11.26 2.36 22.69
CA VAL A 77 -12.09 3.21 23.55
C VAL A 77 -12.33 2.47 24.88
N PRO A 78 -11.94 3.05 26.03
CA PRO A 78 -12.24 2.47 27.33
C PRO A 78 -13.76 2.33 27.51
N LYS A 79 -14.27 1.09 27.56
CA LYS A 79 -15.71 0.77 27.61
C LYS A 79 -16.48 1.42 28.78
N LYS A 80 -15.78 2.00 29.76
CA LYS A 80 -16.38 2.72 30.90
C LYS A 80 -16.85 4.14 30.58
N MET A 81 -16.60 4.70 29.39
CA MET A 81 -16.91 6.10 29.05
C MET A 81 -18.01 6.30 27.97
N LEU A 82 -18.79 5.29 27.60
CA LEU A 82 -19.66 5.40 26.42
C LEU A 82 -21.12 5.73 26.77
N LYS A 83 -21.47 7.02 26.78
CA LYS A 83 -22.75 7.46 26.18
C LYS A 83 -22.51 7.68 24.69
N GLU A 84 -23.56 7.53 23.88
CA GLU A 84 -23.49 7.62 22.41
C GLU A 84 -22.93 8.97 21.92
N ASP A 85 -23.22 10.04 22.66
CA ASP A 85 -22.70 11.40 22.41
C ASP A 85 -21.17 11.49 22.59
N ASP A 86 -20.59 10.73 23.51
CA ASP A 86 -19.15 10.75 23.82
C ASP A 86 -18.34 10.06 22.72
N ALA A 87 -18.91 9.05 22.06
CA ALA A 87 -18.30 8.37 20.92
C ALA A 87 -18.15 9.30 19.71
N TYR A 88 -19.16 10.14 19.45
CA TYR A 88 -19.11 11.15 18.40
C TYR A 88 -18.07 12.24 18.70
N SER A 89 -18.05 12.74 19.95
CA SER A 89 -17.07 13.73 20.42
C SER A 89 -15.62 13.24 20.24
N TRP A 90 -15.36 11.98 20.58
CA TRP A 90 -14.06 11.34 20.40
C TRP A 90 -13.65 11.22 18.92
N LYS A 91 -14.58 10.77 18.05
CA LYS A 91 -14.34 10.67 16.61
C LYS A 91 -13.98 12.03 16.00
N MET A 92 -14.67 13.09 16.41
CA MET A 92 -14.40 14.46 15.96
C MET A 92 -13.06 15.00 16.49
N MET A 93 -12.70 14.68 17.74
CA MET A 93 -11.39 15.04 18.31
C MET A 93 -10.24 14.36 17.54
N TYR A 94 -10.37 13.05 17.27
CA TYR A 94 -9.35 12.29 16.54
C TYR A 94 -9.17 12.80 15.10
N GLN A 95 -10.27 13.03 14.37
CA GLN A 95 -10.21 13.63 13.03
C GLN A 95 -9.51 14.99 13.07
N LYS A 96 -9.78 15.80 14.10
CA LYS A 96 -9.13 17.10 14.30
C LYS A 96 -7.64 16.97 14.60
N ILE A 97 -7.21 15.97 15.37
CA ILE A 97 -5.79 15.72 15.67
C ILE A 97 -5.06 15.20 14.43
N LYS A 98 -5.63 14.22 13.71
CA LYS A 98 -5.08 13.71 12.44
C LYS A 98 -4.95 14.82 11.40
N ASN A 99 -5.95 15.70 11.30
CA ASN A 99 -5.94 16.85 10.40
C ASN A 99 -5.07 18.02 10.87
N LYS A 100 -4.60 18.01 12.12
CA LYS A 100 -3.67 19.00 12.69
C LYS A 100 -2.19 18.64 12.47
N GLY A 101 -1.88 17.39 12.11
CA GLY A 101 -0.51 16.90 11.90
C GLY A 101 0.17 17.31 10.59
N ALA A 102 -0.58 17.90 9.65
CA ALA A 102 0.00 18.57 8.49
C ALA A 102 0.04 20.08 8.77
N GLY A 103 1.23 20.62 9.04
CA GLY A 103 1.45 22.05 9.25
C GLY A 103 1.00 22.86 8.04
N ARG A 104 -0.28 23.23 7.98
CA ARG A 104 -0.80 24.18 7.01
C ARG A 104 -0.41 25.59 7.46
N GLY A 105 0.47 26.24 6.69
CA GLY A 105 0.38 27.70 6.58
C GLY A 105 1.67 28.49 6.40
N PHE A 106 2.86 27.93 6.61
CA PHE A 106 4.08 28.73 6.39
C PHE A 106 4.49 28.77 4.91
N LEU A 107 4.42 27.64 4.22
CA LEU A 107 4.69 27.53 2.78
C LEU A 107 3.44 27.11 2.03
N LYS A 108 3.22 27.73 0.87
CA LYS A 108 2.17 27.36 -0.08
C LYS A 108 2.83 26.71 -1.29
N GLU A 109 2.23 25.62 -1.75
CA GLU A 109 2.61 25.01 -3.02
C GLU A 109 2.27 25.98 -4.17
N VAL A 110 3.14 26.02 -5.18
CA VAL A 110 2.92 26.81 -6.39
C VAL A 110 2.17 25.95 -7.40
N SER A 111 1.16 26.51 -8.05
CA SER A 111 0.39 25.81 -9.07
C SER A 111 1.28 25.38 -10.25
N LEU A 112 1.05 24.19 -10.79
CA LEU A 112 1.70 23.74 -12.04
C LEU A 112 1.36 24.65 -13.23
N HIS A 113 0.20 25.33 -13.19
CA HIS A 113 -0.15 26.31 -14.22
C HIS A 113 0.78 27.54 -14.23
N ASP A 114 1.41 27.85 -13.10
CA ASP A 114 2.22 29.05 -12.90
C ASP A 114 3.73 28.79 -13.10
N VAL A 115 4.12 27.54 -13.31
CA VAL A 115 5.52 27.14 -13.48
C VAL A 115 5.72 26.52 -14.86
N ARG A 116 6.72 27.01 -15.60
CA ARG A 116 7.13 26.43 -16.88
C ARG A 116 8.57 25.96 -16.81
N ILE A 117 8.78 24.72 -17.22
CA ILE A 117 10.11 24.13 -17.32
C ILE A 117 10.74 24.61 -18.63
N ASP A 118 12.02 24.98 -18.57
CA ASP A 118 12.78 25.29 -19.77
C ASP A 118 12.93 24.04 -20.64
N LYS A 119 12.48 24.12 -21.89
CA LYS A 119 12.49 23.02 -22.87
C LYS A 119 13.90 22.52 -23.17
N ASN A 120 14.91 23.39 -23.06
CA ASN A 120 16.31 23.02 -23.33
C ASN A 120 17.01 22.39 -22.11
N SER A 121 16.34 22.34 -20.96
CA SER A 121 16.89 21.72 -19.75
C SER A 121 16.69 20.20 -19.75
N ILE A 122 17.45 19.51 -18.90
CA ILE A 122 17.26 18.07 -18.65
C ILE A 122 15.84 17.74 -18.18
N TYR A 123 15.18 18.65 -17.46
CA TYR A 123 13.83 18.48 -16.97
C TYR A 123 12.79 18.67 -18.08
N GLY A 124 13.07 19.58 -19.03
CA GLY A 124 12.23 19.75 -20.22
C GLY A 124 12.23 18.49 -21.07
N ASN A 125 13.40 17.88 -21.27
CA ASN A 125 13.52 16.60 -21.96
C ASN A 125 12.79 15.45 -21.23
N ALA A 126 12.90 15.41 -19.90
CA ALA A 126 12.18 14.42 -19.10
C ALA A 126 10.65 14.60 -19.17
N GLN A 127 10.16 15.85 -19.13
CA GLN A 127 8.74 16.18 -19.28
C GLN A 127 8.23 15.75 -20.66
N GLN A 128 8.97 16.06 -21.72
CA GLN A 128 8.62 15.70 -23.09
C GLN A 128 8.60 14.19 -23.30
N THR A 129 9.63 13.47 -22.85
CA THR A 129 9.66 11.99 -22.90
C THR A 129 8.47 11.37 -22.17
N ASN A 130 8.10 11.91 -21.00
CA ASN A 130 6.94 11.42 -20.25
C ASN A 130 5.62 11.72 -20.97
N LEU A 131 5.49 12.89 -21.61
CA LEU A 131 4.32 13.23 -22.43
C LEU A 131 4.17 12.24 -23.59
N GLU A 132 5.25 11.96 -24.32
CA GLU A 132 5.25 10.99 -25.43
C GLU A 132 4.85 9.59 -24.96
N TYR A 133 5.34 9.16 -23.81
CA TYR A 133 4.93 7.89 -23.21
C TYR A 133 3.43 7.86 -22.88
N LEU A 134 2.89 8.93 -22.27
CA LEU A 134 1.46 9.01 -21.95
C LEU A 134 0.57 8.98 -23.21
N LEU A 135 1.02 9.62 -24.29
CA LEU A 135 0.30 9.65 -25.58
C LEU A 135 0.43 8.33 -26.36
N MET A 136 1.45 7.53 -26.09
CA MET A 136 1.62 6.20 -26.71
C MET A 136 0.61 5.17 -26.17
N LEU A 137 0.03 5.40 -24.98
CA LEU A 137 -0.88 4.46 -24.35
C LEU A 137 -2.30 4.55 -24.93
N ASP A 138 -2.86 3.38 -25.27
CA ASP A 138 -4.22 3.25 -25.77
C ASP A 138 -5.22 3.29 -24.62
N VAL A 139 -6.00 4.36 -24.55
CA VAL A 139 -6.99 4.60 -23.50
C VAL A 139 -8.07 3.52 -23.46
N ASP A 140 -8.49 2.99 -24.62
CA ASP A 140 -9.52 1.95 -24.68
C ASP A 140 -9.04 0.65 -24.04
N ARG A 141 -7.76 0.33 -24.20
CA ARG A 141 -7.10 -0.81 -23.56
C ARG A 141 -6.84 -0.58 -22.08
N LEU A 142 -6.50 0.63 -21.66
CA LEU A 142 -6.34 0.98 -20.24
C LEU A 142 -7.66 0.79 -19.47
N VAL A 143 -8.78 1.25 -20.03
CA VAL A 143 -10.09 1.13 -19.36
C VAL A 143 -10.79 -0.21 -19.57
N TRP A 144 -10.14 -1.14 -20.29
CA TRP A 144 -10.72 -2.43 -20.69
C TRP A 144 -11.28 -3.22 -19.49
N SER A 145 -10.47 -3.36 -18.42
CA SER A 145 -10.87 -4.13 -17.23
C SER A 145 -12.06 -3.50 -16.50
N PHE A 146 -12.14 -2.17 -16.45
CA PHE A 146 -13.27 -1.46 -15.84
C PHE A 146 -14.55 -1.66 -16.64
N ARG A 147 -14.47 -1.57 -17.97
CA ARG A 147 -15.60 -1.85 -18.86
C ARG A 147 -16.06 -3.30 -18.72
N LYS A 148 -15.13 -4.26 -18.68
CA LYS A 148 -15.44 -5.68 -18.52
C LYS A 148 -16.20 -5.96 -17.22
N MET A 149 -15.71 -5.41 -16.11
CA MET A 149 -16.34 -5.56 -14.79
C MET A 149 -17.72 -4.90 -14.72
N SER A 150 -17.93 -3.83 -15.48
CA SER A 150 -19.20 -3.11 -15.55
C SER A 150 -20.19 -3.71 -16.56
N GLY A 151 -19.86 -4.85 -17.20
CA GLY A 151 -20.69 -5.47 -18.23
C GLY A 151 -20.81 -4.65 -19.52
N LEU A 152 -19.90 -3.70 -19.76
CA LEU A 152 -19.88 -2.86 -20.96
C LEU A 152 -19.08 -3.52 -22.08
N LYS A 153 -19.29 -3.05 -23.32
CA LYS A 153 -18.46 -3.46 -24.47
C LYS A 153 -17.00 -3.07 -24.22
N THR A 154 -16.09 -4.03 -24.43
CA THR A 154 -14.65 -3.86 -24.25
C THR A 154 -13.95 -3.83 -25.62
N PRO A 155 -13.75 -2.65 -26.24
CA PRO A 155 -12.99 -2.56 -27.48
C PRO A 155 -11.51 -2.93 -27.25
N GLY A 156 -10.93 -3.65 -28.21
CA GLY A 156 -9.54 -4.11 -28.14
C GLY A 156 -9.28 -5.20 -27.09
N GLU A 157 -7.99 -5.44 -26.85
CA GLU A 157 -7.51 -6.43 -25.88
C GLU A 157 -6.91 -5.73 -24.65
N PRO A 158 -7.01 -6.32 -23.45
CA PRO A 158 -6.40 -5.73 -22.27
C PRO A 158 -4.88 -5.60 -22.43
N TYR A 159 -4.28 -4.72 -21.63
CA TYR A 159 -2.82 -4.72 -21.48
C TYR A 159 -2.36 -6.01 -20.78
N GLY A 160 -1.11 -6.41 -21.03
CA GLY A 160 -0.50 -7.56 -20.37
C GLY A 160 0.14 -7.20 -19.02
N GLY A 161 1.05 -8.06 -18.54
CA GLY A 161 1.78 -7.81 -17.30
C GLY A 161 0.82 -7.61 -16.13
N TRP A 162 1.03 -6.58 -15.30
CA TRP A 162 0.18 -6.31 -14.13
C TRP A 162 -1.23 -5.81 -14.46
N GLU A 163 -1.51 -5.44 -15.70
CA GLU A 163 -2.83 -5.01 -16.18
C GLU A 163 -3.60 -6.13 -16.89
N ALA A 164 -3.03 -7.34 -16.97
CA ALA A 164 -3.69 -8.49 -17.55
C ALA A 164 -4.98 -8.85 -16.81
N PRO A 165 -5.99 -9.41 -17.52
CA PRO A 165 -7.34 -9.58 -16.97
C PRO A 165 -7.41 -10.56 -15.78
N ASP A 166 -6.44 -11.47 -15.71
CA ASP A 166 -6.25 -12.45 -14.64
C ASP A 166 -5.43 -11.92 -13.45
N GLN A 167 -4.85 -10.71 -13.57
CA GLN A 167 -4.00 -10.11 -12.55
C GLN A 167 -4.79 -9.17 -11.64
N GLU A 168 -4.47 -9.17 -10.36
CA GLU A 168 -5.23 -8.39 -9.37
C GLU A 168 -4.83 -6.94 -9.26
N LEU A 169 -3.64 -6.59 -9.76
CA LEU A 169 -3.18 -5.21 -9.77
C LEU A 169 -3.80 -4.40 -10.92
N ARG A 170 -4.58 -5.05 -11.79
CA ARG A 170 -5.27 -4.40 -12.92
C ARG A 170 -6.10 -3.20 -12.45
N GLY A 171 -5.99 -2.10 -13.17
CA GLY A 171 -6.60 -0.82 -12.85
C GLY A 171 -5.78 0.07 -11.90
N HIS A 172 -4.76 -0.45 -11.22
CA HIS A 172 -3.89 0.37 -10.37
C HIS A 172 -3.12 1.39 -11.20
N PHE A 173 -2.54 0.96 -12.32
CA PHE A 173 -1.80 1.85 -13.22
C PHE A 173 -2.71 2.91 -13.82
N VAL A 174 -3.95 2.57 -14.15
CA VAL A 174 -4.91 3.46 -14.81
C VAL A 174 -5.20 4.71 -13.97
N ARG A 175 -5.25 4.58 -12.64
CA ARG A 175 -5.38 5.74 -11.74
C ARG A 175 -4.16 6.66 -11.79
N HIS A 176 -2.96 6.08 -11.83
CA HIS A 176 -1.72 6.85 -11.97
C HIS A 176 -1.65 7.53 -13.33
N TYR A 177 -2.04 6.82 -14.40
CA TYR A 177 -2.16 7.39 -15.74
C TYR A 177 -3.05 8.63 -15.75
N LEU A 178 -4.27 8.54 -15.19
CA LEU A 178 -5.19 9.69 -15.12
C LEU A 178 -4.58 10.88 -14.35
N SER A 179 -3.89 10.60 -13.24
CA SER A 179 -3.25 11.63 -12.43
C SER A 179 -2.07 12.27 -13.17
N ALA A 180 -1.25 11.46 -13.84
CA ALA A 180 -0.12 11.90 -14.64
C ALA A 180 -0.59 12.74 -15.84
N SER A 181 -1.64 12.32 -16.54
CA SER A 181 -2.22 13.09 -17.66
C SER A 181 -2.76 14.44 -17.20
N ALA A 182 -3.46 14.49 -16.06
CA ALA A 182 -3.95 15.75 -15.49
C ALA A 182 -2.81 16.71 -15.10
N GLN A 183 -1.77 16.19 -14.43
CA GLN A 183 -0.58 16.99 -14.08
C GLN A 183 0.20 17.43 -15.32
N MET A 184 0.34 16.55 -16.31
CA MET A 184 0.99 16.87 -17.57
C MET A 184 0.25 18.02 -18.26
N TRP A 185 -1.06 17.92 -18.44
CA TRP A 185 -1.89 18.98 -19.00
C TRP A 185 -1.75 20.30 -18.22
N ALA A 186 -1.80 20.26 -16.89
CA ALA A 186 -1.62 21.48 -16.07
C ALA A 186 -0.25 22.13 -16.27
N SER A 187 0.79 21.32 -16.51
CA SER A 187 2.17 21.79 -16.69
C SER A 187 2.49 22.29 -18.10
N SER A 188 1.88 21.70 -19.13
CA SER A 188 2.26 21.92 -20.54
C SER A 188 1.14 22.49 -21.42
N HIS A 189 -0.12 22.40 -21.00
CA HIS A 189 -1.32 22.73 -21.78
C HIS A 189 -1.32 22.02 -23.14
N ASN A 190 -0.93 20.75 -23.15
CA ASN A 190 -1.00 19.88 -24.31
C ASN A 190 -2.45 19.42 -24.51
N ASP A 191 -3.09 19.88 -25.59
CA ASP A 191 -4.48 19.56 -25.95
C ASP A 191 -4.62 18.32 -26.83
#